data_AF-A0A034V0Y8-F1
#
_entry.id   AF-A0A034V0Y8-F1
#
_cell.length_a   1.000
_cell.length_b   1.000
_cell.length_c   1.000
_cell.angle_alpha   90.00
_cell.angle_beta   90.00
_cell.angle_gamma   90.00
#
_symmetry.space_group_name_H-M   'P 1'
#
loop_
_entity.id
_entity.type
_entity.pdbx_description
1 polymer ?
#
loop_
_entity_poly.entity_id
_entity_poly.type
_entity_poly.pdbx_seq_one_letter_code
_entity_poly.pdbx_strand_id
1 'polypeptide(L)'
;RKQKTSTNSKLKKSLMNKTELKLEVIFYKKDGSPFWCLFDIVPIKNEKRDVVLFLASHKDITHTKMLEMNVNEECDSVFALTAALLGARFRAGSNAGMLGLGGLP
;
A
#
# COMPACT_ATOMS: atom_id res chain seq x y z
N ARG A 1 -13.93 14.20 2.91
CA ARG A 1 -14.23 13.82 4.32
C ARG A 1 -14.40 12.30 4.57
N LYS A 2 -14.19 11.39 3.59
CA LYS A 2 -14.46 9.93 3.75
C LYS A 2 -13.26 9.03 4.14
N GLN A 3 -12.01 9.51 4.12
CA GLN A 3 -10.84 8.67 4.49
C GLN A 3 -10.54 8.63 6.00
N LYS A 4 -11.07 9.57 6.81
CA LYS A 4 -10.66 9.76 8.21
C LYS A 4 -11.15 8.68 9.18
N THR A 5 -12.17 7.90 8.81
CA THR A 5 -12.84 6.92 9.70
C THR A 5 -12.22 5.52 9.65
N SER A 6 -11.80 5.04 8.48
CA SER A 6 -11.35 3.65 8.33
C SER A 6 -10.02 3.38 9.07
N THR A 7 -9.06 4.31 8.98
CA THR A 7 -7.75 4.18 9.65
C THR A 7 -7.84 4.29 11.17
N ASN A 8 -8.73 5.14 11.69
CA ASN A 8 -8.98 5.27 13.12
C ASN A 8 -9.47 3.96 13.76
N SER A 9 -10.29 3.19 13.03
CA SER A 9 -10.78 1.90 13.52
C SER A 9 -9.65 0.87 13.67
N LYS A 10 -8.70 0.86 12.71
CA LYS A 10 -7.53 -0.04 12.74
C LYS A 10 -6.58 0.32 13.87
N LEU A 11 -6.36 1.63 14.08
CA LEU A 11 -5.54 2.13 15.18
C LEU A 11 -6.14 1.74 16.53
N LYS A 12 -7.44 1.97 16.74
CA LYS A 12 -8.14 1.56 17.96
C LYS A 12 -8.04 0.04 18.19
N LYS A 13 -8.26 -0.76 17.15
CA LYS A 13 -8.15 -2.23 17.24
C LYS A 13 -6.76 -2.69 17.65
N SER A 14 -5.69 -2.14 17.06
CA SER A 14 -4.32 -2.50 17.45
C SER A 14 -4.01 -2.11 18.90
N LEU A 15 -4.45 -0.92 19.34
CA LEU A 15 -4.26 -0.49 20.72
C LEU A 15 -4.99 -1.41 21.71
N MET A 16 -6.23 -1.80 21.41
CA MET A 16 -6.99 -2.74 22.24
C MET A 16 -6.38 -4.14 22.24
N ASN A 17 -5.91 -4.61 21.08
CA ASN A 17 -5.29 -5.92 20.93
C ASN A 17 -3.82 -5.94 21.40
N LYS A 18 -3.26 -4.80 21.82
CA LYS A 18 -1.86 -4.69 22.26
C LYS A 18 -0.89 -5.22 21.20
N THR A 19 -1.17 -4.95 19.92
CA THR A 19 -0.35 -5.37 18.78
C THR A 19 0.39 -4.18 18.19
N GLU A 20 1.56 -4.46 17.62
CA GLU A 20 2.30 -3.48 16.82
C GLU A 20 1.45 -2.97 15.64
N LEU A 21 1.68 -1.72 15.27
CA LEU A 21 0.95 -1.06 14.20
C LEU A 21 1.86 -0.07 13.48
N LYS A 22 2.09 -0.37 12.21
CA LYS A 22 2.79 0.50 11.28
C LYS A 22 1.82 0.95 10.20
N LEU A 23 1.74 2.26 9.97
CA LEU A 23 0.84 2.84 8.98
C LEU A 23 1.46 4.08 8.31
N GLU A 24 1.27 4.19 7.00
CA GLU A 24 1.57 5.39 6.25
C GLU A 24 0.31 6.27 6.21
N VAL A 25 0.39 7.48 6.76
CA VAL A 25 -0.72 8.43 6.81
C VAL A 25 -0.26 9.81 6.40
N ILE A 26 -1.13 10.52 5.69
CA ILE A 26 -0.95 11.94 5.40
C ILE A 26 -1.45 12.75 6.59
N PHE A 27 -0.54 13.47 7.25
CA PHE A 27 -0.87 14.48 8.25
C PHE A 27 -0.85 15.88 7.65
N TYR A 28 -1.43 16.82 8.37
CA TYR A 28 -1.48 18.22 7.99
C TYR A 28 -0.76 19.03 9.05
N LYS A 29 0.22 19.83 8.62
CA LYS A 29 0.89 20.81 9.48
C LYS A 29 -0.08 21.94 9.85
N LYS A 30 0.30 22.78 10.82
CA LYS A 30 -0.54 23.91 11.29
C LYS A 30 -0.83 24.94 10.18
N ASP A 31 0.05 25.04 9.19
CA ASP A 31 -0.08 25.85 7.98
C ASP A 31 -1.04 25.25 6.94
N GLY A 32 -1.53 24.02 7.15
CA GLY A 32 -2.38 23.29 6.21
C GLY A 32 -1.63 22.43 5.18
N SER A 33 -0.30 22.43 5.19
CA SER A 33 0.51 21.65 4.24
C SER A 33 0.42 20.15 4.55
N PRO A 34 0.06 19.29 3.58
CA PRO A 34 0.06 17.85 3.77
C PRO A 34 1.50 17.28 3.77
N PHE A 35 1.77 16.32 4.66
CA PHE A 35 3.03 15.57 4.66
C PHE A 35 2.78 14.10 4.94
N TRP A 36 3.53 13.24 4.28
CA TRP A 36 3.50 11.80 4.51
C TRP A 36 4.27 11.46 5.78
N CYS A 37 3.59 10.83 6.72
CA CYS A 37 4.17 10.36 7.95
C CYS A 37 4.06 8.84 8.02
N LEU A 38 5.22 8.19 8.17
CA LEU A 38 5.26 6.83 8.67
C LEU A 38 5.03 6.89 10.17
N PHE A 39 3.90 6.36 10.61
CA PHE A 39 3.52 6.31 12.01
C PHE A 39 3.59 4.86 12.51
N ASP A 40 4.38 4.65 13.55
CA ASP A 40 4.72 3.33 14.05
C ASP A 40 4.48 3.26 15.55
N ILE A 41 3.65 2.34 15.99
CA ILE A 41 3.32 2.10 17.40
C ILE A 41 3.74 0.70 17.77
N VAL A 42 4.61 0.59 18.78
CA VAL A 42 5.09 -0.69 19.31
C VAL A 42 4.76 -0.79 20.80
N PRO A 43 4.00 -1.81 21.23
CA PRO A 43 3.74 -2.06 22.64
C PRO A 43 5.00 -2.58 23.34
N ILE A 44 5.35 -1.98 24.48
CA ILE A 44 6.42 -2.43 25.36
C ILE A 44 5.82 -3.30 26.45
N LYS A 45 6.25 -4.56 26.49
CA LYS A 45 5.80 -5.56 27.46
C LYS A 45 6.82 -5.71 28.58
N ASN A 46 6.34 -5.87 29.81
CA ASN A 46 7.17 -6.27 30.94
C ASN A 46 7.47 -7.79 30.89
N GLU A 47 8.29 -8.30 31.81
CA GLU A 47 8.64 -9.72 31.97
C GLU A 47 7.39 -10.63 32.09
N LYS A 48 6.31 -10.11 32.67
CA LYS A 48 5.00 -10.79 32.79
C LYS A 48 4.17 -10.79 31.50
N ARG A 49 4.71 -10.28 30.39
CA ARG A 49 4.04 -10.06 29.08
C ARG A 49 2.90 -9.05 29.08
N ASP A 50 2.75 -8.31 30.17
CA ASP A 50 1.81 -7.20 30.26
C ASP A 50 2.35 -5.96 29.54
N VAL A 51 1.53 -5.35 28.68
CA VAL A 51 1.86 -4.07 28.05
C VAL A 51 1.77 -2.96 29.08
N VAL A 52 2.91 -2.33 29.35
CA VAL A 52 3.06 -1.24 30.31
C VAL A 52 3.19 0.12 29.64
N LEU A 53 3.75 0.15 28.43
CA LEU A 53 4.01 1.38 27.67
C LEU A 53 3.79 1.12 26.18
N PHE A 54 3.62 2.20 25.41
CA PHE A 54 3.63 2.17 23.94
C PHE A 54 4.68 3.15 23.44
N LEU A 55 5.57 2.69 22.58
CA LEU A 55 6.49 3.54 21.84
C LEU A 55 5.81 3.98 20.54
N ALA A 56 5.68 5.28 20.33
CA ALA A 56 5.15 5.85 19.09
C ALA A 56 6.25 6.65 18.38
N SER A 57 6.58 6.23 17.16
CA SER A 57 7.54 6.91 16.29
C SER A 57 6.82 7.54 15.10
N HIS A 58 7.25 8.75 14.73
CA HIS A 58 6.76 9.47 13.57
C HIS A 58 7.94 9.88 12.70
N LYS A 59 7.93 9.49 11.43
CA LYS A 59 8.97 9.84 10.46
C LYS A 59 8.32 10.49 9.25
N ASP A 60 8.77 11.70 8.92
CA ASP A 60 8.38 12.34 7.65
C ASP A 60 9.07 11.58 6.50
N ILE A 61 8.25 11.00 5.63
CA ILE A 61 8.69 10.24 4.45
C ILE A 61 8.27 10.93 3.15
N THR A 62 7.83 12.19 3.21
CA THR A 62 7.33 12.94 2.05
C THR A 62 8.37 12.98 0.93
N HIS A 63 9.63 13.26 1.26
CA HIS A 63 10.72 13.30 0.28
C HIS A 63 10.97 11.93 -0.36
N THR A 64 10.99 10.86 0.45
CA THR A 64 11.19 9.49 -0.05
C THR A 64 10.06 9.06 -0.96
N LYS A 65 8.80 9.35 -0.60
CA LYS A 65 7.63 9.03 -1.44
C LYS A 65 7.62 9.79 -2.75
N MET A 66 8.04 11.06 -2.74
CA MET A 66 8.17 11.85 -3.97
C MET A 66 9.25 11.28 -4.91
N LEU A 67 10.38 10.82 -4.37
CA LEU A 67 11.41 10.15 -5.15
C LEU A 67 10.92 8.81 -5.71
N GLU A 68 10.23 8.00 -4.92
CA GLU A 68 9.65 6.72 -5.37
C GLU A 68 8.64 6.93 -6.52
N MET A 69 7.81 7.96 -6.45
CA MET A 69 6.86 8.30 -7.51
C MET A 69 7.56 8.73 -8.80
N ASN A 70 8.63 9.52 -8.71
CA ASN A 70 9.41 9.94 -9.88
C ASN A 70 10.11 8.77 -10.57
N VAL A 71 10.54 7.76 -9.82
CA VAL A 71 11.16 6.55 -10.38
C VAL A 71 10.12 5.61 -11.00
N ASN A 72 8.88 5.60 -10.50
CA ASN A 72 7.83 4.76 -11.08
C ASN A 72 7.37 5.25 -12.47
N GLU A 73 7.33 6.58 -12.71
CA GLU A 73 7.00 7.11 -14.04
C GLU A 73 8.02 6.70 -15.11
N GLU A 74 9.30 6.57 -14.73
CA GLU A 74 10.36 6.15 -15.63
C GLU A 74 10.32 4.62 -15.86
N CYS A 75 10.09 3.82 -14.80
CA CYS A 75 9.95 2.37 -14.92
C CYS A 75 8.72 1.93 -15.72
N ASP A 76 7.58 2.63 -15.63
CA ASP A 76 6.40 2.33 -16.44
C ASP A 76 6.69 2.52 -17.95
N SER A 77 7.46 3.55 -18.31
CA SER A 77 7.87 3.79 -19.69
C SER A 77 8.86 2.75 -20.21
N VAL A 78 9.83 2.33 -19.38
CA VAL A 78 10.82 1.30 -19.73
C VAL A 78 10.16 -0.07 -19.83
N PHE A 79 9.23 -0.39 -18.93
CA PHE A 79 8.49 -1.65 -18.95
C PHE A 79 7.54 -1.71 -20.14
N ALA A 80 6.88 -0.60 -20.50
CA ALA A 80 6.06 -0.50 -21.71
C ALA A 80 6.89 -0.67 -22.99
N LEU A 81 8.08 -0.06 -23.08
CA LEU A 81 8.96 -0.21 -24.24
C LEU A 81 9.53 -1.64 -24.34
N THR A 82 9.89 -2.23 -23.22
CA THR A 82 10.37 -3.62 -23.13
C THR A 82 9.24 -4.59 -23.50
N ALA A 83 8.03 -4.36 -23.00
CA ALA A 83 6.84 -5.12 -23.38
C ALA A 83 6.47 -4.91 -24.85
N ALA A 84 6.71 -3.76 -25.47
CA ALA A 84 6.48 -3.56 -26.90
C ALA A 84 7.52 -4.32 -27.76
N LEU A 85 8.79 -4.31 -27.36
CA LEU A 85 9.88 -5.05 -28.01
C LEU A 85 9.73 -6.57 -27.88
N LEU A 86 9.29 -7.06 -26.72
CA LEU A 86 9.06 -8.49 -26.46
C LEU A 86 7.62 -8.95 -26.77
N GLY A 87 6.68 -8.03 -26.92
CA GLY A 87 5.22 -8.25 -26.97
C GLY A 87 4.62 -8.52 -28.34
N ALA A 88 5.41 -8.96 -29.32
CA ALA A 88 4.83 -9.64 -30.49
C ALA A 88 4.28 -11.05 -30.15
N ARG A 89 4.44 -11.58 -28.92
CA ARG A 89 3.92 -12.90 -28.52
C ARG A 89 3.39 -12.95 -27.08
N PHE A 90 2.25 -12.32 -26.80
CA PHE A 90 1.36 -12.85 -25.76
C PHE A 90 -0.09 -12.52 -26.06
N ARG A 91 -0.71 -13.33 -26.92
CA ARG A 91 -2.16 -13.37 -27.08
C ARG A 91 -2.72 -14.03 -25.81
N ALA A 92 -3.27 -13.22 -24.91
CA ALA A 92 -3.98 -13.72 -23.73
C ALA A 92 -5.08 -14.69 -24.17
N GLY A 93 -4.97 -15.95 -23.77
CA GLY A 93 -6.01 -16.94 -23.94
C GLY A 93 -7.12 -16.69 -22.92
N SER A 94 -8.25 -16.17 -23.37
CA SER A 94 -9.51 -16.24 -22.65
C SER A 94 -10.15 -17.61 -22.88
N ASN A 95 -10.34 -18.35 -21.81
CA ASN A 95 -10.97 -19.66 -21.74
C ASN A 95 -12.46 -19.51 -21.36
N ALA A 96 -13.35 -19.53 -22.36
CA ALA A 96 -14.75 -19.99 -22.23
C ALA A 96 -15.40 -20.05 -23.62
N GLY A 97 -15.82 -21.24 -24.06
CA GLY A 97 -16.63 -21.40 -25.27
C GLY A 97 -16.31 -22.64 -26.10
N MET A 98 -16.45 -23.82 -25.52
CA MET A 98 -16.62 -25.06 -26.27
C MET A 98 -18.01 -25.01 -26.92
N LEU A 99 -18.08 -24.75 -28.22
CA LEU A 99 -19.29 -24.93 -29.03
C LEU A 99 -18.93 -25.68 -30.31
N GLY A 100 -19.73 -26.71 -30.57
CA GLY A 100 -19.42 -27.84 -31.42
C GLY A 100 -19.22 -27.47 -32.88
N LEU A 101 -18.31 -28.21 -33.50
CA LEU A 101 -18.26 -28.36 -34.95
C LEU A 101 -19.48 -29.20 -35.37
N GLY A 102 -20.61 -28.52 -35.56
CA GLY A 102 -21.69 -28.99 -36.42
C GLY A 102 -21.22 -28.89 -37.87
N GLY A 103 -21.30 -30.01 -38.58
CA GLY A 103 -20.81 -30.14 -39.94
C GLY A 103 -21.60 -29.35 -40.97
N LEU A 104 -21.03 -29.32 -42.17
CA LEU A 104 -21.72 -29.15 -43.46
C LEU A 104 -20.70 -29.40 -44.58
N PRO A 105 -21.18 -29.65 -45.81
CA PRO A 105 -21.79 -30.86 -46.33
C PRO A 105 -20.78 -31.83 -46.97
#